data_AF-A0A497KWR0-F1
#
_entry.id   AF-A0A497KWR0-F1
#
_cell.length_a   1.000
_cell.length_b   1.000
_cell.length_c   1.000
_cell.angle_alpha   90.00
_cell.angle_beta   90.00
_cell.angle_gamma   90.00
#
_symmetry.space_group_name_H-M   'P 1'
#
loop_
_entity.id
_entity.type
_entity.pdbx_description
1 polymer ?
#
loop_
_entity_poly.entity_id
_entity_poly.type
_entity_poly.pdbx_seq_one_letter_code
_entity_poly.pdbx_strand_id
1 'polypeptide(L)'
;MKSYAEYQWEILKSIELYHSWNYDDFHWLVEGKPKAVRYMLHVIWDLLDSAETAEDEKIKEVLVDKALKFFTFIAGEINDVRLLNLVVERFKKNGVEIGEGEDL
;
A
#
# COMPACT_ATOMS: atom_id res chain seq x y z
N MET A 1 -2.44 -34.01 -5.86
CA MET A 1 -3.52 -33.23 -5.22
C MET A 1 -2.99 -32.80 -3.86
N LYS A 2 -2.96 -31.50 -3.56
CA LYS A 2 -2.63 -31.03 -2.20
C LYS A 2 -3.73 -31.50 -1.25
N SER A 3 -3.37 -31.90 -0.03
CA SER A 3 -4.35 -32.27 0.99
C SER A 3 -5.17 -31.04 1.41
N TYR A 4 -6.38 -31.27 1.95
CA TYR A 4 -7.21 -30.17 2.44
C TYR A 4 -6.50 -29.36 3.55
N ALA A 5 -5.68 -30.02 4.37
CA ALA A 5 -4.86 -29.38 5.40
C ALA A 5 -3.77 -28.47 4.79
N GLU A 6 -3.10 -28.89 3.71
CA GLU A 6 -2.12 -28.05 3.01
C GLU A 6 -2.79 -26.85 2.33
N TYR A 7 -3.99 -27.01 1.78
CA TYR A 7 -4.78 -25.90 1.23
C TYR A 7 -5.18 -24.89 2.31
N GLN A 8 -5.67 -25.36 3.45
CA GLN A 8 -5.99 -24.50 4.59
C GLN A 8 -4.74 -23.80 5.15
N TRP A 9 -3.61 -24.50 5.20
CA TRP A 9 -2.34 -23.92 5.63
C TRP A 9 -1.83 -22.84 4.68
N GLU A 10 -1.93 -23.03 3.35
CA GLU A 10 -1.55 -21.97 2.40
C GLU A 10 -2.48 -20.76 2.46
N ILE A 11 -3.77 -20.95 2.77
CA ILE A 11 -4.71 -19.85 3.01
C ILE A 11 -4.42 -19.15 4.33
N LEU A 12 -4.15 -19.88 5.42
CA LEU A 12 -3.81 -19.28 6.71
C LEU A 12 -2.48 -18.53 6.63
N LYS A 13 -1.50 -19.08 5.91
CA LYS A 13 -0.22 -18.44 5.66
C LYS A 13 -0.37 -17.21 4.76
N SER A 14 -1.24 -17.25 3.75
CA SER A 14 -1.54 -16.07 2.97
C SER A 14 -2.21 -15.00 3.84
N ILE A 15 -3.18 -15.36 4.69
CA ILE A 15 -3.87 -14.46 5.64
C ILE A 15 -2.91 -13.86 6.70
N GLU A 16 -2.04 -14.66 7.32
CA GLU A 16 -1.04 -14.19 8.29
C GLU A 16 0.03 -13.32 7.64
N LEU A 17 0.46 -13.65 6.41
CA LEU A 17 1.30 -12.76 5.62
C LEU A 17 0.52 -11.47 5.28
N TYR A 18 -0.74 -11.55 4.85
CA TYR A 18 -1.62 -10.41 4.55
C TYR A 18 -1.73 -9.40 5.70
N HIS A 19 -1.58 -9.84 6.95
CA HIS A 19 -1.64 -8.97 8.13
C HIS A 19 -0.28 -8.43 8.62
N SER A 20 0.84 -8.75 7.97
CA SER A 20 2.19 -8.45 8.49
C SER A 20 3.16 -7.77 7.52
N TRP A 21 2.71 -7.29 6.36
CA TRP A 21 3.58 -6.60 5.40
C TRP A 21 4.07 -5.25 5.97
N ASN A 22 5.39 -5.03 5.93
CA ASN A 22 6.05 -3.84 6.44
C ASN A 22 6.86 -3.11 5.32
N TYR A 23 7.62 -2.08 5.69
CA TYR A 23 8.45 -1.33 4.73
C TYR A 23 9.51 -2.19 4.02
N ASP A 24 10.04 -3.22 4.68
CA ASP A 24 11.04 -4.11 4.08
C ASP A 24 10.42 -4.88 2.91
N ASP A 25 9.13 -5.24 3.01
CA ASP A 25 8.42 -5.91 1.92
C ASP A 25 8.03 -4.95 0.78
N PHE A 26 7.82 -3.66 1.08
CA PHE A 26 7.50 -2.64 0.07
C PHE A 26 8.58 -2.57 -1.01
N HIS A 27 9.86 -2.57 -0.62
CA HIS A 27 10.97 -2.51 -1.56
C HIS A 27 10.95 -3.66 -2.58
N TRP A 28 10.69 -4.88 -2.11
CA TRP A 28 10.58 -6.06 -2.96
C TRP A 28 9.35 -6.02 -3.87
N LEU A 29 8.21 -5.52 -3.36
CA LEU A 29 6.97 -5.42 -4.12
C LEU A 29 7.03 -4.39 -5.26
N VAL A 30 7.84 -3.33 -5.11
CA VAL A 30 7.98 -2.30 -6.14
C VAL A 30 9.05 -2.64 -7.18
N GLU A 31 10.02 -3.50 -6.88
CA GLU A 31 11.19 -3.75 -7.75
C GLU A 31 10.81 -4.14 -9.19
N GLY A 32 9.75 -4.92 -9.38
CA GLY A 32 9.25 -5.36 -10.69
C GLY A 32 8.46 -4.31 -11.49
N LYS A 33 8.20 -3.12 -10.93
CA LYS A 33 7.37 -2.08 -11.57
C LYS A 33 8.20 -1.18 -12.51
N PRO A 34 7.55 -0.52 -13.50
CA PRO A 34 8.22 0.49 -14.32
C PRO A 34 8.90 1.55 -13.46
N LYS A 35 10.07 2.03 -13.90
CA LYS A 35 10.91 3.00 -13.16
C LYS A 35 10.10 4.19 -12.62
N ALA A 36 9.23 4.78 -13.45
CA ALA A 36 8.39 5.93 -13.06
C ALA A 36 7.39 5.58 -11.94
N VAL A 37 6.73 4.42 -12.05
CA VAL A 37 5.79 3.92 -11.03
C VAL A 37 6.50 3.67 -9.70
N ARG A 38 7.71 3.06 -9.74
CA ARG A 38 8.53 2.88 -8.53
C ARG A 38 8.86 4.19 -7.83
N TYR A 39 9.29 5.21 -8.58
CA TYR A 39 9.58 6.51 -7.98
C TYR A 39 8.34 7.14 -7.34
N MET A 40 7.20 7.11 -8.03
CA MET A 40 5.96 7.66 -7.49
C MET A 40 5.51 6.90 -6.23
N LEU A 41 5.64 5.58 -6.20
CA LEU A 41 5.35 4.78 -5.01
C LEU A 41 6.23 5.17 -3.82
N HIS A 42 7.55 5.34 -4.02
CA HIS A 42 8.43 5.82 -2.96
C HIS A 42 8.07 7.23 -2.48
N VAL A 43 7.73 8.15 -3.39
CA VAL A 43 7.30 9.51 -3.02
C VAL A 43 5.99 9.46 -2.21
N ILE A 44 5.02 8.65 -2.60
CA ILE A 44 3.79 8.44 -1.83
C ILE A 44 4.11 7.97 -0.42
N TRP A 45 5.01 6.98 -0.31
CA TRP A 45 5.42 6.44 0.98
C TRP A 45 6.07 7.51 1.88
N ASP A 46 7.04 8.25 1.35
CA ASP A 46 7.75 9.30 2.10
C ASP A 46 6.79 10.41 2.56
N LEU A 47 5.78 10.75 1.74
CA LEU A 47 4.75 11.73 2.11
C LEU A 47 3.87 11.24 3.26
N LEU A 48 3.50 9.96 3.26
CA LEU A 48 2.70 9.33 4.33
C LEU A 48 3.53 9.19 5.63
N ASP A 49 4.80 8.84 5.54
CA ASP A 49 5.71 8.81 6.70
C ASP A 49 5.90 10.21 7.29
N SER A 50 6.04 11.23 6.44
CA SER A 50 6.12 12.63 6.87
C SER A 50 4.82 13.11 7.52
N ALA A 51 3.66 12.66 7.02
CA ALA A 51 2.37 12.99 7.58
C ALA A 51 2.15 12.39 8.98
N GLU A 52 2.62 11.16 9.23
CA GLU A 52 2.53 10.52 10.54
C GLU A 52 3.33 11.24 11.64
N THR A 53 4.41 11.92 11.24
CA THR A 53 5.31 12.64 12.16
C THR A 53 5.02 14.15 12.23
N ALA A 54 4.09 14.65 11.42
CA ALA A 54 3.76 16.07 11.39
C ALA A 54 2.93 16.46 12.64
N GLU A 55 3.40 17.46 13.38
CA GLU A 55 2.68 18.00 14.54
C GLU A 55 1.53 18.94 14.15
N ASP A 56 1.61 19.57 12.97
CA ASP A 56 0.59 20.48 12.44
C ASP A 56 -0.41 19.71 11.56
N GLU A 57 -1.68 19.69 11.99
CA GLU A 57 -2.75 18.98 11.27
C GLU A 57 -2.95 19.48 9.83
N LYS A 58 -2.76 20.78 9.56
CA LYS A 58 -2.86 21.31 8.19
C LYS A 58 -1.72 20.80 7.31
N ILE A 59 -0.53 20.65 7.87
CA ILE A 59 0.61 20.08 7.13
C ILE A 59 0.32 18.61 6.84
N LYS A 60 -0.19 17.86 7.82
CA LYS A 60 -0.60 16.47 7.66
C LYS A 60 -1.64 16.32 6.55
N GLU A 61 -2.71 17.10 6.56
CA GLU A 61 -3.73 17.11 5.51
C GLU A 61 -3.13 17.35 4.11
N VAL A 62 -2.23 18.32 3.97
CA VAL A 62 -1.59 18.64 2.68
C VAL A 62 -0.70 17.49 2.19
N LEU A 63 0.04 16.84 3.10
CA LEU A 63 0.92 15.72 2.75
C LEU A 63 0.11 14.52 2.28
N VAL A 64 -0.96 14.19 3.01
CA VAL A 64 -1.88 13.09 2.68
C VAL A 64 -2.62 13.36 1.37
N ASP A 65 -3.12 14.56 1.13
CA ASP A 65 -3.78 14.95 -0.12
C ASP A 65 -2.83 14.83 -1.33
N LYS A 66 -1.57 15.24 -1.18
CA LYS A 66 -0.55 15.06 -2.22
C LYS A 66 -0.26 13.58 -2.48
N ALA A 67 -0.11 12.78 -1.44
CA ALA A 67 0.10 11.34 -1.56
C ALA A 67 -1.08 10.69 -2.32
N LEU A 68 -2.31 11.05 -1.97
CA LEU A 68 -3.52 10.53 -2.61
C LEU A 68 -3.56 10.88 -4.10
N LYS A 69 -3.26 12.13 -4.47
CA LYS A 69 -3.19 12.55 -5.88
C LYS A 69 -2.19 11.76 -6.69
N PHE A 70 -1.00 11.50 -6.15
CA PHE A 70 -0.01 10.67 -6.83
C PHE A 70 -0.48 9.22 -6.94
N PHE A 71 -1.10 8.69 -5.88
CA PHE A 71 -1.63 7.34 -5.88
C PHE A 71 -2.71 7.15 -6.96
N THR A 72 -3.68 8.05 -7.06
CA THR A 72 -4.72 8.00 -8.11
C THR A 72 -4.12 7.99 -9.52
N PHE A 73 -2.99 8.69 -9.74
CA PHE A 73 -2.33 8.72 -11.04
C PHE A 73 -1.70 7.38 -11.44
N ILE A 74 -1.25 6.58 -10.48
CA ILE A 74 -0.55 5.31 -10.74
C ILE A 74 -1.35 4.07 -10.36
N ALA A 75 -2.52 4.20 -9.72
CA ALA A 75 -3.27 3.07 -9.19
C ALA A 75 -3.57 2.00 -10.25
N GLY A 76 -3.92 2.42 -11.47
CA GLY A 76 -4.15 1.50 -12.61
C GLY A 76 -2.91 0.73 -13.08
N GLU A 77 -1.71 1.20 -12.75
CA GLU A 77 -0.44 0.51 -13.05
C GLU A 77 -0.06 -0.51 -11.96
N ILE A 78 -0.80 -0.53 -10.84
CA ILE A 78 -0.56 -1.44 -9.72
C ILE A 78 -1.42 -2.69 -9.91
N ASN A 79 -0.93 -3.64 -10.71
CA ASN A 79 -1.54 -4.96 -10.85
C ASN A 79 -1.25 -5.95 -9.70
N ASP A 80 -0.53 -5.53 -8.66
CA ASP A 80 -0.23 -6.38 -7.50
C ASP A 80 -1.11 -5.98 -6.33
N VAL A 81 -2.09 -6.84 -6.02
CA VAL A 81 -3.08 -6.63 -4.95
C VAL A 81 -2.39 -6.44 -3.58
N ARG A 82 -1.24 -7.08 -3.35
CA ARG A 82 -0.52 -6.97 -2.08
C ARG A 82 0.06 -5.58 -1.91
N LEU A 83 0.65 -5.04 -2.98
CA LEU A 83 1.19 -3.68 -3.00
C LEU A 83 0.06 -2.65 -2.88
N LEU A 84 -1.06 -2.86 -3.57
CA LEU A 84 -2.22 -2.00 -3.47
C LEU A 84 -2.74 -1.95 -2.02
N ASN A 85 -2.95 -3.11 -1.39
CA ASN A 85 -3.41 -3.20 -0.02
C ASN A 85 -2.42 -2.57 0.96
N LEU A 86 -1.12 -2.78 0.77
CA LEU A 86 -0.08 -2.19 1.62
C LEU A 86 -0.13 -0.66 1.59
N VAL A 87 -0.30 -0.07 0.40
CA VAL A 87 -0.44 1.39 0.24
C VAL A 87 -1.76 1.87 0.86
N VAL A 88 -2.87 1.17 0.64
CA VAL A 88 -4.18 1.50 1.23
C VAL A 88 -4.14 1.47 2.75
N GLU A 89 -3.53 0.45 3.35
CA GLU A 89 -3.35 0.37 4.81
C GLU A 89 -2.50 1.52 5.35
N ARG A 90 -1.52 2.00 4.57
CA ARG A 90 -0.73 3.19 4.93
C ARG A 90 -1.58 4.46 4.91
N PHE A 91 -2.49 4.61 3.96
CA PHE A 91 -3.46 5.71 3.95
C PHE A 91 -4.45 5.63 5.11
N LYS A 92 -4.96 4.43 5.44
CA LYS A 92 -5.85 4.22 6.60
C LYS A 92 -5.19 4.63 7.91
N LYS A 93 -3.90 4.28 8.10
CA LYS A 93 -3.11 4.75 9.25
C LYS A 93 -3.00 6.27 9.34
N ASN A 94 -3.05 6.96 8.20
CA ASN A 94 -3.05 8.42 8.11
C ASN A 94 -4.46 9.05 8.18
N GLY A 95 -5.50 8.25 8.45
CA GLY A 95 -6.88 8.74 8.59
C GLY A 95 -7.67 8.83 7.29
N VAL A 96 -7.20 8.21 6.21
CA VAL A 96 -7.91 8.18 4.91
C VAL A 96 -8.40 6.77 4.61
N GLU A 97 -9.72 6.63 4.48
CA GLU A 97 -10.34 5.41 3.97
C GLU A 97 -10.33 5.42 2.44
N ILE A 98 -9.49 4.58 1.85
CA ILE A 98 -9.52 4.29 0.42
C ILE A 98 -10.31 2.98 0.25
N GLY A 99 -11.38 3.02 -0.54
CA GLY A 99 -12.23 1.85 -0.79
C GLY A 99 -11.44 0.70 -1.42
N GLU A 100 -11.66 -0.50 -0.90
CA GLU A 100 -11.12 -1.75 -1.46
C GLU A 100 -11.93 -2.14 -2.70
N GLY A 101 -11.59 -1.54 -3.84
CA GLY A 101 -11.89 -2.02 -5.19
C GLY A 101 -13.25 -2.69 -5.46
N GLU A 102 -14.32 -1.90 -5.59
CA GLU A 102 -15.47 -2.32 -6.42
C GLU A 102 -15.69 -1.46 -7.68
N ASP A 103 -15.06 -0.28 -7.84
CA ASP A 103 -15.21 0.53 -9.06
C ASP A 103 -13.95 1.38 -9.38
N LEU A 104 -12.90 0.73 -9.91
CA LEU A 104 -11.84 1.37 -10.72
C LEU A 104 -11.63 0.59 -12.01
#